data_AF-A0A3L7Q398-F1
#
_entry.id   AF-A0A3L7Q398-F1
#
_cell.length_a   1.000
_cell.length_b   1.000
_cell.length_c   1.000
_cell.angle_alpha   90.00
_cell.angle_beta   90.00
_cell.angle_gamma   90.00
#
_symmetry.space_group_name_H-M   'P 1'
#
loop_
_entity.id
_entity.type
_entity.pdbx_description
1 polymer ?
#
loop_
_entity_poly.entity_id
_entity_poly.type
_entity_poly.pdbx_seq_one_letter_code
_entity_poly.pdbx_strand_id
1 'polypeptide(L)'
;MSGATMDASGPAQGRWWIGLFLVIAVLVAIRAGIGEGMGRVYVQTETTRYASTTNEQGRVTWSVVADVTAGAVTIERDLFRTAGQFRAAESAAPGQQAIRVSWDRTIGLWLAAFFTLAVFSFLAGDNPAYKLTESIVIGVSAGYWMVVAFWETLVPKLLANLAPDMVKAWCMPNLEGGAFNPIALIPLGLGLMLLSQLTPLGRHVGRWPLAFVIGTFAGLKMVSHVESDIIEQVRATMLPMVAFGDDGSFAAWASIRNVLIIVGVLCTLAYFVFSVEHKGAVGRAARVGVWFLMITFGSAFGFTVMGRIALLAARFEFLFIDWLWLIDPKGERGMKVVATLVSCIVDMT
;
A
#
# COMPACT_ATOMS: atom_id res chain seq x y z
N MET A 1 36.88 -17.29 31.33
CA MET A 1 36.65 -18.52 30.54
C MET A 1 35.58 -18.20 29.51
N SER A 2 36.01 -17.59 28.41
CA SER A 2 35.96 -18.18 27.05
C SER A 2 34.54 -18.40 26.52
N GLY A 3 33.85 -17.29 26.21
CA GLY A 3 32.81 -17.28 25.18
C GLY A 3 33.47 -16.80 23.88
N ALA A 4 33.91 -17.75 23.06
CA ALA A 4 34.56 -17.47 21.79
C ALA A 4 33.56 -16.74 20.86
N THR A 5 33.91 -15.50 20.56
CA THR A 5 33.43 -14.75 19.40
C THR A 5 33.69 -15.58 18.14
N MET A 6 32.63 -16.18 17.58
CA MET A 6 32.65 -16.63 16.19
C MET A 6 32.67 -15.39 15.30
N ASP A 7 33.87 -14.88 15.08
CA ASP A 7 34.15 -13.85 14.10
C ASP A 7 35.10 -14.48 13.08
N ALA A 8 34.54 -14.94 11.96
CA ALA A 8 35.29 -15.33 10.76
C ALA A 8 34.35 -15.60 9.56
N SER A 9 33.54 -14.61 9.15
CA SER A 9 33.21 -14.49 7.72
C SER A 9 34.18 -13.47 7.13
N GLY A 10 35.30 -13.95 6.59
CA GLY A 10 36.36 -13.09 6.08
C GLY A 10 35.87 -12.13 4.98
N PRO A 11 36.58 -11.01 4.73
CA PRO A 11 36.26 -10.05 3.66
C PRO A 11 36.24 -10.66 2.25
N ALA A 12 36.74 -11.90 2.10
CA ALA A 12 36.66 -12.69 0.88
C ALA A 12 35.25 -13.23 0.60
N GLN A 13 34.46 -13.60 1.61
CA GLN A 13 33.14 -14.21 1.41
C GLN A 13 32.12 -13.19 0.91
N GLY A 14 32.12 -11.97 1.48
CA GLY A 14 31.28 -10.86 0.98
C GLY A 14 31.62 -10.46 -0.46
N ARG A 15 32.91 -10.50 -0.85
CA ARG A 15 33.35 -10.21 -2.22
C ARG A 15 32.94 -11.29 -3.22
N TRP A 16 32.90 -12.55 -2.82
CA TRP A 16 32.39 -13.66 -3.64
C TRP A 16 30.88 -13.55 -3.89
N TRP A 17 30.10 -13.18 -2.88
CA TRP A 17 28.66 -12.96 -3.04
C TRP A 17 28.33 -11.72 -3.86
N ILE A 18 29.08 -10.62 -3.68
CA ILE A 18 28.97 -9.44 -4.55
C ILE A 18 29.32 -9.84 -5.99
N GLY A 19 30.39 -10.62 -6.20
CA GLY A 19 30.76 -11.15 -7.51
C GLY A 19 29.67 -12.04 -8.12
N LEU A 20 29.06 -12.93 -7.34
CA LEU A 20 27.97 -13.80 -7.79
C LEU A 20 26.71 -13.01 -8.15
N PHE A 21 26.30 -12.06 -7.31
CA PHE A 21 25.16 -11.17 -7.61
C PHE A 21 25.44 -10.28 -8.81
N LEU A 22 26.67 -9.80 -8.98
CA LEU A 22 27.06 -8.98 -10.12
C LEU A 22 27.10 -9.84 -11.40
N VAL A 23 27.55 -11.09 -11.32
CA VAL A 23 27.49 -12.05 -12.43
C VAL A 23 26.05 -12.44 -12.76
N ILE A 24 25.19 -12.69 -11.77
CA ILE A 24 23.77 -12.96 -11.99
C ILE A 24 23.07 -11.72 -12.55
N ALA A 25 23.35 -10.53 -12.03
CA ALA A 25 22.81 -9.28 -12.53
C ALA A 25 23.30 -8.99 -13.96
N VAL A 26 24.55 -9.28 -14.28
CA VAL A 26 25.11 -9.15 -15.63
C VAL A 26 24.52 -10.21 -16.55
N LEU A 27 24.36 -11.46 -16.12
CA LEU A 27 23.70 -12.50 -16.92
C LEU A 27 22.22 -12.19 -17.16
N VAL A 28 21.53 -11.64 -16.17
CA VAL A 28 20.14 -11.17 -16.29
C VAL A 28 20.05 -9.93 -17.19
N ALA A 29 21.00 -8.99 -17.10
CA ALA A 29 21.07 -7.81 -17.97
C ALA A 29 21.42 -8.18 -19.42
N ILE A 30 22.36 -9.11 -19.62
CA ILE A 30 22.72 -9.67 -20.94
C ILE A 30 21.52 -10.44 -21.50
N ARG A 31 20.83 -11.25 -20.69
CA ARG A 31 19.63 -11.95 -21.13
C ARG A 31 18.45 -11.01 -21.40
N ALA A 32 18.37 -9.86 -20.73
CA ALA A 32 17.42 -8.79 -21.04
C ALA A 32 17.75 -8.03 -22.32
N GLY A 33 19.02 -7.99 -22.72
CA GLY A 33 19.47 -7.45 -24.01
C GLY A 33 19.23 -8.40 -25.19
N ILE A 34 19.33 -9.71 -24.97
CA ILE A 34 19.38 -10.73 -26.03
C ILE A 34 18.10 -11.59 -26.11
N GLY A 35 17.27 -11.60 -25.06
CA GLY A 35 16.08 -12.44 -24.94
C GLY A 35 14.78 -11.74 -25.30
N GLU A 36 13.88 -12.51 -25.90
CA GLU A 36 12.47 -12.24 -26.19
C GLU A 36 11.70 -11.39 -25.15
N GLY A 37 11.84 -10.06 -25.19
CA GLY A 37 10.94 -9.09 -24.55
C GLY A 37 10.95 -9.00 -23.02
N MET A 38 11.78 -9.75 -22.29
CA MET A 38 11.76 -9.78 -20.83
C MET A 38 11.98 -8.39 -20.21
N GLY A 39 11.14 -8.04 -19.23
CA GLY A 39 11.26 -6.80 -18.46
C GLY A 39 11.06 -5.52 -19.26
N ARG A 40 10.39 -5.56 -20.44
CA ARG A 40 10.00 -4.37 -21.22
C ARG A 40 8.51 -4.10 -21.11
N VAL A 41 8.14 -2.84 -20.91
CA VAL A 41 6.74 -2.43 -20.80
C VAL A 41 6.27 -1.84 -22.12
N TYR A 42 5.27 -2.50 -22.72
CA TYR A 42 4.66 -2.09 -23.98
C TYR A 42 3.40 -1.26 -23.72
N VAL A 43 3.28 -0.15 -24.43
CA VAL A 43 2.20 0.82 -24.25
C VAL A 43 1.62 1.19 -25.60
N GLN A 44 0.30 1.30 -25.66
CA GLN A 44 -0.41 1.91 -26.77
C GLN A 44 -1.05 3.20 -26.30
N THR A 45 -0.79 4.31 -27.00
CA THR A 45 -1.48 5.57 -26.76
C THR A 45 -2.85 5.49 -27.40
N GLU A 46 -3.89 5.55 -26.57
CA GLU A 46 -5.27 5.70 -27.00
C GLU A 46 -5.71 7.14 -26.75
N THR A 47 -6.05 7.84 -27.83
CA THR A 47 -6.53 9.21 -27.79
C THR A 47 -8.04 9.19 -27.66
N THR A 48 -8.57 9.45 -26.47
CA THR A 48 -10.01 9.58 -26.23
C THR A 48 -10.40 11.06 -26.19
N ARG A 49 -11.39 11.43 -26.99
CA ARG A 49 -11.87 12.82 -27.06
C ARG A 49 -13.19 12.94 -26.32
N TYR A 50 -13.30 13.95 -25.47
CA TYR A 50 -14.49 14.23 -24.67
C TYR A 50 -15.10 15.55 -25.11
N ALA A 51 -16.41 15.58 -25.36
CA ALA A 51 -17.15 16.82 -25.54
C ALA A 51 -18.11 17.03 -24.37
N SER A 52 -18.24 18.28 -23.93
CA SER A 52 -19.25 18.66 -22.95
C SER A 52 -20.55 19.01 -23.67
N THR A 53 -21.65 18.35 -23.30
CA THR A 53 -23.00 18.75 -23.68
C THR A 53 -23.73 19.26 -22.45
N THR A 54 -24.32 20.44 -22.54
CA THR A 54 -25.12 21.03 -21.47
C THR A 54 -26.59 20.75 -21.76
N ASN A 55 -27.27 20.06 -20.85
CA ASN A 55 -28.72 19.84 -20.95
C ASN A 55 -29.48 21.14 -20.64
N GLU A 56 -30.74 21.23 -21.07
CA GLU A 56 -31.62 22.40 -20.84
C GLU A 56 -31.78 22.80 -19.36
N GLN A 57 -31.47 21.90 -18.43
CA GLN A 57 -31.45 22.13 -16.98
C GLN A 57 -30.11 22.65 -16.43
N GLY A 58 -29.16 23.05 -17.30
CA GLY A 58 -27.86 23.60 -16.90
C GLY A 58 -26.84 22.57 -16.40
N ARG A 59 -27.15 21.26 -16.49
CA ARG A 59 -26.23 20.18 -16.10
C ARG A 59 -25.27 19.84 -17.24
N VAL A 60 -23.97 19.96 -16.98
CA VAL A 60 -22.90 19.62 -17.93
C VAL A 60 -22.60 18.11 -17.85
N THR A 61 -22.68 17.43 -18.99
CA THR A 61 -22.37 16.00 -19.12
C THR A 61 -21.25 15.82 -20.15
N TRP A 62 -20.23 15.02 -19.80
CA TRP A 62 -19.11 14.72 -20.69
C TRP A 62 -19.35 13.37 -21.38
N SER A 63 -19.29 13.35 -22.71
CA SER A 63 -19.43 12.13 -23.51
C SER A 63 -18.20 11.96 -24.42
N VAL A 64 -17.87 10.69 -24.72
CA VAL A 64 -16.78 10.37 -25.65
C VAL A 64 -17.27 10.61 -27.08
N VAL A 65 -16.55 11.43 -27.84
CA VAL A 65 -16.92 11.81 -29.22
C VAL A 65 -15.86 11.30 -30.18
N ALA A 66 -16.28 10.73 -31.31
CA ALA A 66 -15.36 10.14 -32.29
C ALA A 66 -14.57 11.19 -33.10
N ASP A 67 -15.11 12.41 -33.25
CA ASP A 67 -14.56 13.45 -34.12
C ASP A 67 -14.17 14.75 -33.37
N VAL A 68 -13.28 15.56 -33.95
CA VAL A 68 -12.83 16.83 -33.33
C VAL A 68 -13.93 17.88 -33.48
N THR A 69 -14.79 18.02 -32.46
CA THR A 69 -15.79 19.08 -32.39
C THR A 69 -15.22 20.29 -31.65
N ALA A 70 -15.65 21.52 -31.99
CA ALA A 70 -15.23 22.73 -31.28
C ALA A 70 -15.58 22.63 -29.78
N GLY A 71 -14.56 22.74 -28.91
CA GLY A 71 -14.69 22.55 -27.46
C GLY A 71 -14.42 21.13 -26.94
N ALA A 72 -14.02 20.18 -27.81
CA ALA A 72 -13.63 18.84 -27.39
C ALA A 72 -12.26 18.82 -26.70
N VAL A 73 -12.21 18.23 -25.50
CA VAL A 73 -10.98 17.98 -24.74
C VAL A 73 -10.41 16.64 -25.18
N THR A 74 -9.19 16.64 -25.69
CA THR A 74 -8.48 15.42 -26.08
C THR A 74 -7.64 14.93 -24.90
N ILE A 75 -7.87 13.71 -24.46
CA ILE A 75 -7.08 13.06 -23.41
C ILE A 75 -6.36 11.88 -24.04
N GLU A 76 -5.03 11.92 -24.00
CA GLU A 76 -4.19 10.80 -24.38
C GLU A 76 -3.95 9.92 -23.16
N ARG A 77 -4.30 8.63 -23.28
CA ARG A 77 -4.04 7.64 -22.24
C ARG A 77 -3.15 6.54 -22.79
N ASP A 78 -2.10 6.27 -22.06
CA ASP A 78 -1.16 5.20 -22.35
C ASP A 78 -1.65 3.90 -21.68
N LEU A 79 -2.19 2.98 -22.48
CA LEU A 79 -2.67 1.68 -22.02
C LEU A 79 -1.57 0.62 -22.06
N PHE A 80 -1.47 -0.17 -21.00
CA PHE A 80 -0.57 -1.32 -20.96
C PHE A 80 -1.00 -2.37 -21.98
N ARG A 81 -0.06 -2.81 -22.83
CA ARG A 81 -0.26 -3.88 -23.80
C ARG A 81 0.69 -5.01 -23.49
N THR A 82 0.27 -6.23 -23.81
CA THR A 82 1.09 -7.42 -23.59
C THR A 82 2.05 -7.63 -24.76
N ALA A 83 3.22 -8.24 -24.53
CA ALA A 83 4.20 -8.51 -25.57
C ALA A 83 3.65 -9.31 -26.76
N GLY A 84 2.69 -10.22 -26.52
CA GLY A 84 2.01 -10.95 -27.59
C GLY A 84 1.22 -10.03 -28.53
N GLN A 85 0.60 -8.97 -27.99
CA GLN A 85 -0.13 -7.97 -28.78
C GLN A 85 0.82 -7.08 -29.57
N PHE A 86 1.99 -6.74 -29.00
CA PHE A 86 3.05 -6.03 -29.74
C PHE A 86 3.53 -6.84 -30.94
N ARG A 87 3.81 -8.14 -30.75
CA ARG A 87 4.27 -9.01 -31.85
C ARG A 87 3.17 -9.26 -32.89
N ALA A 88 1.93 -9.43 -32.46
CA ALA A 88 0.80 -9.56 -33.38
C ALA A 88 0.65 -8.29 -34.25
N ALA A 89 0.79 -7.11 -33.65
CA ALA A 89 0.77 -5.84 -34.36
C ALA A 89 1.98 -5.69 -35.32
N GLU A 90 3.19 -6.04 -34.88
CA GLU A 90 4.41 -6.01 -35.70
C GLU A 90 4.34 -6.99 -36.88
N SER A 91 3.73 -8.17 -36.68
CA SER A 91 3.48 -9.15 -37.75
C SER A 91 2.42 -8.70 -38.75
N ALA A 92 1.46 -7.88 -38.32
CA ALA A 92 0.43 -7.31 -39.18
C ALA A 92 0.93 -6.07 -39.95
N ALA A 93 1.84 -5.28 -39.37
CA ALA A 93 2.44 -4.11 -40.00
C ALA A 93 3.89 -3.92 -39.52
N PRO A 94 4.91 -4.27 -40.33
CA PRO A 94 6.31 -4.08 -39.96
C PRO A 94 6.62 -2.58 -39.80
N GLY A 95 6.96 -2.14 -38.60
CA GLY A 95 7.27 -0.74 -38.27
C GLY A 95 6.14 0.07 -37.62
N GLN A 96 5.06 -0.58 -37.15
CA GLN A 96 3.94 0.10 -36.50
C GLN A 96 4.35 0.82 -35.20
N GLN A 97 4.08 2.14 -35.11
CA GLN A 97 4.35 2.94 -33.90
C GLN A 97 3.20 2.93 -32.87
N ALA A 98 2.11 2.20 -33.15
CA ALA A 98 0.92 2.19 -32.30
C ALA A 98 1.18 1.55 -30.92
N ILE A 99 2.03 0.52 -30.86
CA ILE A 99 2.48 -0.07 -29.61
C ILE A 99 3.97 0.21 -29.50
N ARG A 100 4.37 1.02 -28.52
CA ARG A 100 5.75 1.43 -28.30
C ARG A 100 6.30 0.86 -26.99
N VAL A 101 7.61 0.68 -26.92
CA VAL A 101 8.30 0.39 -25.66
C VAL A 101 8.42 1.68 -24.87
N SER A 102 7.89 1.67 -23.65
CA SER A 102 7.99 2.79 -22.71
C SER A 102 9.26 2.63 -21.87
N TRP A 103 10.27 3.48 -22.16
CA TRP A 103 11.57 3.40 -21.50
C TRP A 103 11.51 3.83 -20.03
N ASP A 104 10.71 4.83 -19.71
CA ASP A 104 10.42 5.31 -18.36
C ASP A 104 9.87 4.18 -17.47
N ARG A 105 8.84 3.46 -17.94
CA ARG A 105 8.22 2.37 -17.18
C ARG A 105 9.10 1.13 -17.14
N THR A 106 9.86 0.88 -18.19
CA THR A 106 10.85 -0.19 -18.22
C THR A 106 11.93 0.06 -17.17
N ILE A 107 12.51 1.26 -17.12
CA ILE A 107 13.48 1.63 -16.06
C ILE A 107 12.85 1.50 -14.68
N GLY A 108 11.59 1.95 -14.50
CA GLY A 108 10.85 1.77 -13.26
C GLY A 108 10.67 0.31 -12.84
N LEU A 109 10.36 -0.58 -13.78
CA LEU A 109 10.21 -2.03 -13.53
C LEU A 109 11.54 -2.66 -13.08
N TRP A 110 12.64 -2.30 -13.74
CA TRP A 110 13.98 -2.76 -13.38
C TRP A 110 14.44 -2.23 -12.01
N LEU A 111 14.15 -0.96 -11.73
CA LEU A 111 14.44 -0.34 -10.44
C LEU A 111 13.64 -1.01 -9.32
N ALA A 112 12.36 -1.30 -9.55
CA ALA A 112 11.50 -2.01 -8.59
C ALA A 112 11.95 -3.46 -8.36
N ALA A 113 12.40 -4.17 -9.40
CA ALA A 113 13.00 -5.50 -9.27
C ALA A 113 14.30 -5.46 -8.47
N PHE A 114 15.18 -4.49 -8.74
CA PHE A 114 16.41 -4.29 -7.98
C PHE A 114 16.12 -4.05 -6.49
N PHE A 115 15.21 -3.14 -6.14
CA PHE A 115 14.85 -2.89 -4.74
C PHE A 115 14.21 -4.10 -4.06
N THR A 116 13.36 -4.86 -4.77
CA THR A 116 12.76 -6.08 -4.24
C THR A 116 13.81 -7.14 -3.92
N LEU A 117 14.78 -7.36 -4.83
CA LEU A 117 15.91 -8.26 -4.60
C LEU A 117 16.84 -7.76 -3.49
N ALA A 118 17.08 -6.46 -3.42
CA ALA A 118 17.90 -5.86 -2.36
C ALA A 118 17.27 -6.05 -0.97
N VAL A 119 15.94 -6.00 -0.85
CA VAL A 119 15.23 -6.36 0.39
C VAL A 119 15.38 -7.85 0.68
N PHE A 120 15.23 -8.73 -0.31
CA PHE A 120 15.45 -10.17 -0.11
C PHE A 120 16.89 -10.55 0.24
N SER A 121 17.87 -9.70 -0.09
CA SER A 121 19.26 -9.91 0.34
C SER A 121 19.42 -9.97 1.85
N PHE A 122 18.50 -9.41 2.64
CA PHE A 122 18.49 -9.56 4.10
C PHE A 122 18.47 -11.04 4.54
N LEU A 123 17.77 -11.90 3.78
CA LEU A 123 17.69 -13.32 4.08
C LEU A 123 19.05 -14.03 3.99
N ALA A 124 19.99 -13.47 3.21
CA ALA A 124 21.34 -13.98 3.03
C ALA A 124 22.38 -13.31 3.95
N GLY A 125 21.98 -12.35 4.80
CA GLY A 125 22.83 -11.64 5.76
C GLY A 125 22.89 -10.11 5.54
N ASP A 126 23.76 -9.44 6.31
CA ASP A 126 23.96 -7.98 6.27
C ASP A 126 24.71 -7.53 5.00
N ASN A 127 23.97 -7.14 3.95
CA ASN A 127 24.52 -6.63 2.70
C ASN A 127 24.38 -5.09 2.60
N PRO A 128 25.40 -4.34 2.12
CA PRO A 128 25.26 -2.92 1.78
C PRO A 128 24.03 -2.57 0.93
N ALA A 129 23.64 -3.43 -0.01
CA ALA A 129 22.46 -3.21 -0.85
C ALA A 129 21.15 -3.13 -0.04
N TYR A 130 21.04 -3.95 1.01
CA TYR A 130 19.89 -3.93 1.92
C TYR A 130 19.85 -2.62 2.71
N LYS A 131 20.97 -2.22 3.32
CA LYS A 131 21.08 -0.96 4.11
C LYS A 131 20.77 0.29 3.28
N LEU A 132 21.24 0.33 2.03
CA LEU A 132 20.90 1.40 1.09
C LEU A 132 19.39 1.45 0.84
N THR A 133 18.79 0.29 0.53
CA THR A 133 17.34 0.20 0.26
C THR A 133 16.51 0.59 1.48
N GLU A 134 16.89 0.14 2.68
CA GLU A 134 16.24 0.51 3.93
C GLU A 134 16.27 2.02 4.15
N SER A 135 17.43 2.66 4.00
CA SER A 135 17.56 4.12 4.15
C SER A 135 16.74 4.91 3.14
N ILE A 136 16.66 4.43 1.89
CA ILE A 136 15.84 5.05 0.84
C ILE A 136 14.36 4.89 1.16
N VAL A 137 13.91 3.70 1.56
CA VAL A 137 12.50 3.46 1.90
C VAL A 137 12.08 4.36 3.06
N ILE A 138 12.89 4.46 4.12
CA ILE A 138 12.60 5.32 5.27
C ILE A 138 12.60 6.79 4.84
N GLY A 139 13.58 7.22 4.04
CA GLY A 139 13.71 8.60 3.56
C GLY A 139 12.55 9.03 2.66
N VAL A 140 12.17 8.21 1.68
CA VAL A 140 11.02 8.46 0.81
C VAL A 140 9.72 8.49 1.61
N SER A 141 9.54 7.57 2.58
CA SER A 141 8.35 7.57 3.44
C SER A 141 8.22 8.85 4.25
N ALA A 142 9.33 9.32 4.85
CA ALA A 142 9.36 10.57 5.60
C ALA A 142 9.14 11.79 4.68
N GLY A 143 9.76 11.80 3.50
CA GLY A 143 9.62 12.86 2.50
C GLY A 143 8.20 12.98 1.97
N TYR A 144 7.54 11.86 1.67
CA TYR A 144 6.14 11.83 1.25
C TYR A 144 5.24 12.51 2.29
N TRP A 145 5.35 12.11 3.56
CA TRP A 145 4.57 12.71 4.64
C TRP A 145 4.85 14.21 4.81
N MET A 146 6.09 14.66 4.61
CA MET A 146 6.44 16.07 4.64
C MET A 146 5.76 16.86 3.52
N VAL A 147 5.76 16.34 2.28
CA VAL A 147 5.12 16.98 1.12
C VAL A 147 3.60 17.03 1.30
N VAL A 148 2.99 15.92 1.75
CA VAL A 148 1.56 15.86 2.05
C VAL A 148 1.19 16.85 3.14
N ALA A 149 1.92 16.88 4.26
CA ALA A 149 1.67 17.83 5.34
C ALA A 149 1.85 19.29 4.87
N PHE A 150 2.80 19.56 3.99
CA PHE A 150 3.01 20.89 3.42
C PHE A 150 1.79 21.33 2.59
N TRP A 151 1.37 20.52 1.61
CA TRP A 151 0.32 20.91 0.67
C TRP A 151 -1.11 20.76 1.21
N GLU A 152 -1.36 19.80 2.09
CA GLU A 152 -2.71 19.55 2.62
C GLU A 152 -2.98 20.25 3.96
N THR A 153 -1.93 20.60 4.72
CA THR A 153 -2.08 21.19 6.05
C THR A 153 -1.47 22.58 6.11
N LEU A 154 -0.18 22.75 5.79
CA LEU A 154 0.51 24.02 5.97
C LEU A 154 -0.03 25.11 5.02
N VAL A 155 -0.12 24.82 3.73
CA VAL A 155 -0.60 25.78 2.73
C VAL A 155 -2.07 26.20 2.99
N PRO A 156 -3.05 25.28 3.07
CA PRO A 156 -4.44 25.68 3.21
C PRO A 156 -4.86 26.09 4.62
N LYS A 157 -4.29 25.51 5.70
CA LYS A 157 -4.77 25.80 7.07
C LYS A 157 -3.98 26.92 7.76
N LEU A 158 -2.72 27.12 7.40
CA LEU A 158 -1.87 28.17 7.97
C LEU A 158 -1.70 29.34 7.01
N LEU A 159 -1.12 29.10 5.83
CA LEU A 159 -0.75 30.19 4.91
C LEU A 159 -1.98 30.88 4.32
N ALA A 160 -3.04 30.14 3.98
CA ALA A 160 -4.26 30.75 3.45
C ALA A 160 -4.96 31.68 4.46
N ASN A 161 -4.86 31.40 5.76
CA ASN A 161 -5.43 32.23 6.82
C ASN A 161 -4.55 33.44 7.19
N LEU A 162 -3.24 33.39 6.88
CA LEU A 162 -2.27 34.43 7.24
C LEU A 162 -1.94 35.38 6.08
N ALA A 163 -1.90 34.87 4.84
CA ALA A 163 -1.59 35.63 3.63
C ALA A 163 -2.45 35.14 2.44
N PRO A 164 -3.78 35.37 2.48
CA PRO A 164 -4.73 34.85 1.50
C PRO A 164 -4.42 35.30 0.07
N ASP A 165 -4.00 36.55 -0.12
CA ASP A 165 -3.68 37.11 -1.44
C ASP A 165 -2.44 36.43 -2.08
N MET A 166 -1.42 36.13 -1.27
CA MET A 166 -0.21 35.46 -1.74
C MET A 166 -0.47 33.99 -2.07
N VAL A 167 -1.24 33.29 -1.24
CA VAL A 167 -1.59 31.88 -1.49
C VAL A 167 -2.51 31.76 -2.70
N LYS A 168 -3.45 32.70 -2.89
CA LYS A 168 -4.31 32.73 -4.07
C LYS A 168 -3.52 32.93 -5.36
N ALA A 169 -2.49 33.79 -5.34
CA ALA A 169 -1.65 34.06 -6.50
C ALA A 169 -0.70 32.89 -6.86
N TRP A 170 -0.16 32.18 -5.87
CA TRP A 170 0.94 31.23 -6.09
C TRP A 170 0.59 29.75 -5.87
N CYS A 171 -0.39 29.43 -5.03
CA CYS A 171 -0.62 28.06 -4.54
C CYS A 171 -2.02 27.53 -4.82
N MET A 172 -3.07 28.34 -4.65
CA MET A 172 -4.47 27.92 -4.76
C MET A 172 -5.34 29.01 -5.41
N PRO A 173 -5.42 29.05 -6.75
CA PRO A 173 -6.16 30.09 -7.49
C PRO A 173 -7.66 30.14 -7.15
N ASN A 174 -8.24 29.01 -6.71
CA ASN A 174 -9.65 28.85 -6.38
C ASN A 174 -9.99 29.14 -4.91
N LEU A 175 -9.13 29.85 -4.17
CA LEU A 175 -9.41 30.21 -2.78
C LEU A 175 -10.48 31.32 -2.74
N GLU A 176 -11.67 31.00 -2.22
CA GLU A 176 -12.73 31.99 -1.96
C GLU A 176 -12.28 32.95 -0.87
N GLY A 177 -12.48 34.26 -1.11
CA GLY A 177 -11.86 35.38 -0.38
C GLY A 177 -11.61 35.16 1.11
N GLY A 178 -10.37 34.81 1.45
CA GLY A 178 -9.91 34.73 2.82
C GLY A 178 -9.57 36.12 3.36
N ALA A 179 -10.11 36.47 4.51
CA ALA A 179 -9.64 37.61 5.29
C ALA A 179 -8.49 37.16 6.22
N PHE A 180 -7.57 38.07 6.54
CA PHE A 180 -6.52 37.82 7.52
C PHE A 180 -7.14 37.37 8.85
N ASN A 181 -6.81 36.17 9.32
CA ASN A 181 -7.26 35.65 10.60
C ASN A 181 -6.12 35.67 11.63
N PRO A 182 -6.16 36.56 12.63
CA PRO A 182 -5.11 36.67 13.65
C PRO A 182 -4.91 35.39 14.47
N ILE A 183 -5.92 34.51 14.57
CA ILE A 183 -5.82 33.26 15.33
C ILE A 183 -4.80 32.29 14.69
N ALA A 184 -4.56 32.41 13.38
CA ALA A 184 -3.54 31.62 12.67
C ALA A 184 -2.10 31.93 13.11
N LEU A 185 -1.89 33.02 13.85
CA LEU A 185 -0.58 33.37 14.41
C LEU A 185 -0.16 32.42 15.55
N ILE A 186 -1.11 31.78 16.24
CA ILE A 186 -0.81 30.80 17.29
C ILE A 186 -0.20 29.52 16.69
N PRO A 187 -0.82 28.87 15.68
CA PRO A 187 -0.19 27.76 14.94
C PRO A 187 1.13 28.15 14.28
N LEU A 188 1.26 29.39 13.76
CA LEU A 188 2.53 29.89 13.21
C LEU A 188 3.62 29.90 14.28
N GLY A 189 3.33 30.48 15.46
CA GLY A 189 4.26 30.54 16.58
C GLY A 189 4.69 29.14 17.03
N LEU A 190 3.75 28.20 17.17
CA LEU A 190 4.05 26.81 17.49
C LEU A 190 4.86 26.12 16.38
N GLY A 191 4.60 26.43 15.12
CA GLY A 191 5.38 25.94 13.97
C GLY A 191 6.82 26.46 13.95
N LEU A 192 7.03 27.75 14.23
CA LEU A 192 8.37 28.33 14.34
C LEU A 192 9.13 27.74 15.54
N MET A 193 8.44 27.50 16.66
CA MET A 193 9.02 26.80 17.81
C MET A 193 9.42 25.36 17.45
N LEU A 194 8.69 24.66 16.58
CA LEU A 194 9.10 23.35 16.06
C LEU A 194 10.38 23.43 15.21
N LEU A 195 10.57 24.48 14.40
CA LEU A 195 11.80 24.64 13.62
C LEU A 195 13.04 24.76 14.50
N SER A 196 12.91 25.29 15.72
CA SER A 196 14.01 25.35 16.69
C SER A 196 14.58 23.97 17.07
N GLN A 197 13.80 22.89 16.85
CA GLN A 197 14.23 21.51 17.07
C GLN A 197 15.33 21.04 16.12
N LEU A 198 15.46 21.66 14.94
CA LEU A 198 16.53 21.36 13.98
C LEU A 198 17.90 21.87 14.46
N THR A 199 17.91 22.78 15.45
CA THR A 199 19.13 23.31 16.06
C THR A 199 19.36 22.72 17.45
N PRO A 200 20.60 22.40 17.84
CA PRO A 200 20.89 21.82 19.16
C PRO A 200 20.63 22.81 20.32
N LEU A 201 20.65 24.11 20.05
CA LEU A 201 20.54 25.19 21.06
C LEU A 201 19.08 25.55 21.42
N GLY A 202 18.12 25.32 20.51
CA GLY A 202 16.70 25.68 20.70
C GLY A 202 15.81 24.58 21.27
N ARG A 203 16.35 23.39 21.58
CA ARG A 203 15.57 22.17 21.87
C ARG A 203 14.58 22.28 23.03
N HIS A 204 14.78 23.21 23.97
CA HIS A 204 13.84 23.44 25.08
C HIS A 204 12.55 24.12 24.62
N VAL A 205 12.64 25.04 23.65
CA VAL A 205 11.50 25.76 23.09
C VAL A 205 10.63 24.82 22.25
N GLY A 206 11.25 23.90 21.51
CA GLY A 206 10.56 22.86 20.74
C GLY A 206 9.77 21.83 21.56
N ARG A 207 9.90 21.78 22.90
CA ARG A 207 9.12 20.85 23.74
C ARG A 207 7.66 21.25 23.91
N TRP A 208 7.35 22.56 23.85
CA TRP A 208 5.99 23.05 24.04
C TRP A 208 5.03 22.62 22.92
N PRO A 209 5.40 22.77 21.63
CA PRO A 209 4.57 22.22 20.55
C PRO A 209 4.43 20.71 20.64
N LEU A 210 5.47 19.97 21.05
CA LEU A 210 5.40 18.51 21.18
C LEU A 210 4.44 18.09 22.30
N ALA A 211 4.45 18.78 23.44
CA ALA A 211 3.50 18.55 24.53
C ALA A 211 2.05 18.83 24.08
N PHE A 212 1.84 19.92 23.32
CA PHE A 212 0.54 20.23 22.73
C PHE A 212 0.07 19.12 21.78
N VAL A 213 0.92 18.71 20.84
CA VAL A 213 0.66 17.62 19.89
C VAL A 213 0.30 16.33 20.63
N ILE A 214 1.12 15.88 21.58
CA ILE A 214 0.86 14.66 22.35
C ILE A 214 -0.46 14.77 23.12
N GLY A 215 -0.74 15.91 23.77
CA GLY A 215 -1.98 16.13 24.51
C GLY A 215 -3.21 16.06 23.61
N THR A 216 -3.19 16.73 22.46
CA THR A 216 -4.29 16.70 21.48
C THR A 216 -4.49 15.31 20.90
N PHE A 217 -3.41 14.63 20.48
CA PHE A 217 -3.51 13.28 19.93
C PHE A 217 -4.00 12.27 20.97
N ALA A 218 -3.54 12.36 22.23
CA ALA A 218 -4.02 11.50 23.31
C ALA A 218 -5.51 11.73 23.60
N GLY A 219 -5.96 13.00 23.66
CA GLY A 219 -7.37 13.34 23.85
C GLY A 219 -8.26 12.82 22.71
N LEU A 220 -7.88 13.07 21.46
CA LEU A 220 -8.61 12.58 20.28
C LEU A 220 -8.65 11.05 20.24
N LYS A 221 -7.52 10.38 20.51
CA LYS A 221 -7.46 8.93 20.56
C LYS A 221 -8.31 8.38 21.69
N MET A 222 -8.33 8.99 22.87
CA MET A 222 -9.18 8.56 23.98
C MET A 222 -10.66 8.58 23.57
N VAL A 223 -11.14 9.70 23.01
CA VAL A 223 -12.53 9.82 22.55
C VAL A 223 -12.82 8.81 21.43
N SER A 224 -11.92 8.70 20.45
CA SER A 224 -12.08 7.78 19.32
C SER A 224 -12.13 6.32 19.74
N HIS A 225 -11.28 5.85 20.67
CA HIS A 225 -11.34 4.46 21.14
C HIS A 225 -12.60 4.21 21.98
N VAL A 226 -13.04 5.18 22.79
CA VAL A 226 -14.30 5.02 23.55
C VAL A 226 -15.48 4.89 22.59
N GLU A 227 -15.57 5.75 21.59
CA GLU A 227 -16.67 5.74 20.62
C GLU A 227 -16.60 4.52 19.68
N SER A 228 -15.43 4.25 19.11
CA SER A 228 -15.27 3.21 18.08
C SER A 228 -15.13 1.81 18.65
N ASP A 229 -14.47 1.65 19.80
CA ASP A 229 -14.26 0.31 20.36
C ASP A 229 -15.34 0.00 21.39
N ILE A 230 -15.53 0.84 22.41
CA ILE A 230 -16.44 0.50 23.52
C ILE A 230 -17.91 0.62 23.09
N ILE A 231 -18.32 1.75 22.54
CA ILE A 231 -19.73 1.98 22.18
C ILE A 231 -20.15 1.04 21.05
N GLU A 232 -19.36 0.91 19.98
CA GLU A 232 -19.70 0.03 18.87
C GLU A 232 -19.68 -1.46 19.30
N GLN A 233 -18.75 -1.88 20.17
CA GLN A 233 -18.76 -3.25 20.69
C GLN A 233 -20.00 -3.53 21.54
N VAL A 234 -20.43 -2.59 22.40
CA VAL A 234 -21.68 -2.71 23.16
C VAL A 234 -22.87 -2.78 22.21
N ARG A 235 -22.94 -1.88 21.23
CA ARG A 235 -23.99 -1.86 20.20
C ARG A 235 -24.05 -3.16 19.40
N ALA A 236 -22.90 -3.69 19.01
CA ALA A 236 -22.78 -4.97 18.30
C ALA A 236 -23.26 -6.17 19.12
N THR A 237 -23.39 -6.03 20.44
CA THR A 237 -23.96 -7.06 21.33
C THR A 237 -25.45 -6.86 21.65
N MET A 238 -26.03 -5.69 21.31
CA MET A 238 -27.47 -5.41 21.44
C MET A 238 -28.26 -5.93 20.22
N LEU A 239 -28.06 -7.19 19.86
CA LEU A 239 -28.75 -7.83 18.73
C LEU A 239 -30.00 -8.58 19.20
N PRO A 240 -31.09 -8.59 18.41
CA PRO A 240 -32.26 -9.41 18.72
C PRO A 240 -31.88 -10.89 18.62
N MET A 241 -32.16 -11.65 19.69
CA MET A 241 -31.88 -13.10 19.74
C MET A 241 -32.64 -13.88 18.67
N VAL A 242 -33.83 -13.40 18.31
CA VAL A 242 -34.65 -13.92 17.22
C VAL A 242 -34.75 -12.84 16.16
N ALA A 243 -34.15 -13.10 15.00
CA ALA A 243 -34.17 -12.21 13.86
C ALA A 243 -35.28 -12.63 12.89
N PHE A 244 -36.08 -11.66 12.48
CA PHE A 244 -37.04 -11.80 11.39
C PHE A 244 -36.46 -11.11 10.15
N GLY A 245 -36.63 -11.71 8.97
CA GLY A 245 -36.28 -11.08 7.71
C GLY A 245 -37.25 -9.94 7.36
N ASP A 246 -36.91 -9.15 6.36
CA ASP A 246 -37.73 -8.01 5.91
C ASP A 246 -39.15 -8.42 5.50
N ASP A 247 -39.34 -9.70 5.11
CA ASP A 247 -40.62 -10.31 4.76
C ASP A 247 -41.41 -10.85 5.98
N GLY A 248 -40.96 -10.60 7.21
CA GLY A 248 -41.56 -11.14 8.44
C GLY A 248 -41.31 -12.64 8.67
N SER A 249 -40.54 -13.29 7.79
CA SER A 249 -40.16 -14.69 7.91
C SER A 249 -39.07 -14.90 8.96
N PHE A 250 -39.05 -16.06 9.62
CA PHE A 250 -38.03 -16.38 10.61
C PHE A 250 -36.67 -16.61 9.93
N ALA A 251 -35.71 -15.73 10.22
CA ALA A 251 -34.35 -15.85 9.71
C ALA A 251 -33.52 -16.74 10.65
N ALA A 252 -33.59 -18.05 10.44
CA ALA A 252 -32.91 -19.04 11.29
C ALA A 252 -31.39 -18.80 11.40
N TRP A 253 -30.72 -18.52 10.28
CA TRP A 253 -29.27 -18.30 10.27
C TRP A 253 -28.85 -17.02 11.02
N ALA A 254 -29.59 -15.93 10.82
CA ALA A 254 -29.32 -14.67 11.51
C ALA A 254 -29.56 -14.79 13.02
N SER A 255 -30.62 -15.51 13.42
CA SER A 255 -30.92 -15.79 14.83
C SER A 255 -29.82 -16.63 15.49
N ILE A 256 -29.34 -17.69 14.84
CA ILE A 256 -28.23 -18.52 15.34
C ILE A 256 -26.97 -17.69 15.52
N ARG A 257 -26.62 -16.84 14.54
CA ARG A 257 -25.47 -15.94 14.63
C ARG A 257 -25.57 -14.99 15.82
N ASN A 258 -26.72 -14.34 16.00
CA ASN A 258 -26.93 -13.38 17.08
C ASN A 258 -26.84 -14.06 18.45
N VAL A 259 -27.47 -15.22 18.61
CA VAL A 259 -27.38 -16.02 19.86
C VAL A 259 -25.94 -16.46 20.13
N LEU A 260 -25.21 -16.91 19.11
CA LEU A 260 -23.82 -17.35 19.25
C LEU A 260 -22.89 -16.20 19.69
N ILE A 261 -23.11 -14.99 19.16
CA ILE A 261 -22.37 -13.79 19.58
C ILE A 261 -22.67 -13.47 21.05
N ILE A 262 -23.95 -13.41 21.45
CA ILE A 262 -24.35 -13.06 22.82
C ILE A 262 -23.82 -14.09 23.82
N VAL A 263 -24.01 -15.39 23.54
CA VAL A 263 -23.49 -16.48 24.38
C VAL A 263 -21.97 -16.45 24.45
N GLY A 264 -21.29 -16.25 23.31
CA GLY A 264 -19.84 -16.15 23.25
C GLY A 264 -19.29 -15.00 24.12
N VAL A 265 -19.93 -13.83 24.05
CA VAL A 265 -19.56 -12.66 24.87
C VAL A 265 -19.80 -12.92 26.35
N LEU A 266 -20.96 -13.46 26.73
CA LEU A 266 -21.26 -13.79 28.14
C LEU A 266 -20.30 -14.84 28.71
N CYS A 267 -20.00 -15.89 27.95
CA CYS A 267 -19.03 -16.91 28.35
C CYS A 267 -17.60 -16.36 28.48
N THR A 268 -17.21 -15.45 27.59
CA THR A 268 -15.89 -14.79 27.62
C THR A 268 -15.77 -13.82 28.80
N LEU A 269 -16.82 -13.05 29.09
CA LEU A 269 -16.88 -12.21 30.29
C LEU A 269 -16.82 -13.05 31.56
N ALA A 270 -17.57 -14.16 31.63
CA ALA A 270 -17.51 -15.08 32.76
C ALA A 270 -16.11 -15.67 33.00
N TYR A 271 -15.30 -15.83 31.95
CA TYR A 271 -13.90 -16.22 32.08
C TYR A 271 -13.02 -15.11 32.69
N PHE A 272 -13.18 -13.86 32.27
CA PHE A 272 -12.37 -12.72 32.76
C PHE A 272 -12.84 -12.10 34.08
N VAL A 273 -14.03 -12.46 34.56
CA VAL A 273 -14.48 -12.05 35.89
C VAL A 273 -13.67 -12.80 36.96
N PHE A 274 -12.60 -12.15 37.43
CA PHE A 274 -11.73 -12.69 38.48
C PHE A 274 -12.34 -12.62 39.89
N SER A 275 -13.41 -11.84 40.07
CA SER A 275 -14.07 -11.63 41.36
C SER A 275 -15.03 -12.76 41.78
N VAL A 276 -15.27 -13.76 40.92
CA VAL A 276 -16.19 -14.88 41.20
C VAL A 276 -15.39 -16.18 41.16
N GLU A 277 -15.57 -17.04 42.17
CA GLU A 277 -14.96 -18.38 42.15
C GLU A 277 -15.54 -19.22 41.00
N HIS A 278 -14.68 -19.70 40.08
CA HIS A 278 -15.05 -20.49 38.90
C HIS A 278 -15.53 -21.94 39.21
N LYS A 279 -16.41 -22.12 40.20
CA LYS A 279 -17.00 -23.42 40.58
C LYS A 279 -18.36 -23.65 39.91
N GLY A 280 -18.72 -24.91 39.66
CA GLY A 280 -20.05 -25.30 39.18
C GLY A 280 -20.39 -24.87 37.74
N ALA A 281 -21.55 -24.22 37.55
CA ALA A 281 -22.04 -23.82 36.22
C ALA A 281 -21.22 -22.68 35.59
N VAL A 282 -20.76 -21.73 36.40
CA VAL A 282 -19.92 -20.59 35.96
C VAL A 282 -18.57 -21.08 35.45
N GLY A 283 -17.97 -22.09 36.11
CA GLY A 283 -16.72 -22.70 35.64
C GLY A 283 -16.85 -23.41 34.28
N ARG A 284 -18.01 -24.02 34.00
CA ARG A 284 -18.28 -24.63 32.67
C ARG A 284 -18.50 -23.56 31.60
N ALA A 285 -19.24 -22.50 31.92
CA ALA A 285 -19.44 -21.37 31.00
C ALA A 285 -18.11 -20.65 30.69
N ALA A 286 -17.25 -20.44 31.69
CA ALA A 286 -15.92 -19.88 31.51
C ALA A 286 -15.02 -20.77 30.63
N ARG A 287 -15.12 -22.11 30.76
CA ARG A 287 -14.40 -23.03 29.88
C ARG A 287 -14.83 -22.87 28.41
N VAL A 288 -16.12 -22.69 28.13
CA VAL A 288 -16.59 -22.37 26.78
C VAL A 288 -16.01 -21.02 26.32
N GLY A 289 -15.96 -20.02 27.20
CA GLY A 289 -15.30 -18.74 26.94
C GLY A 289 -13.82 -18.88 26.52
N VAL A 290 -13.07 -19.79 27.15
CA VAL A 290 -11.68 -20.10 26.75
C VAL A 290 -11.62 -20.59 25.30
N TRP A 291 -12.54 -21.45 24.87
CA TRP A 291 -12.58 -21.92 23.48
C TRP A 291 -12.85 -20.77 22.50
N PHE A 292 -13.79 -19.89 22.84
CA PHE A 292 -14.04 -18.68 22.05
C PHE A 292 -12.79 -17.80 21.95
N LEU A 293 -12.07 -17.59 23.06
CA LEU A 293 -10.81 -16.83 23.07
C LEU A 293 -9.71 -17.49 22.22
N MET A 294 -9.55 -18.80 22.31
CA MET A 294 -8.56 -19.52 21.50
C MET A 294 -8.87 -19.40 20.01
N ILE A 295 -10.14 -19.43 19.61
CA ILE A 295 -10.56 -19.26 18.22
C ILE A 295 -10.31 -17.82 17.74
N THR A 296 -10.69 -16.81 18.51
CA THR A 296 -10.52 -15.40 18.11
C THR A 296 -9.04 -15.01 18.05
N PHE A 297 -8.23 -15.39 19.05
CA PHE A 297 -6.79 -15.16 19.02
C PHE A 297 -6.10 -15.98 17.92
N GLY A 298 -6.54 -17.22 17.68
CA GLY A 298 -6.03 -18.05 16.59
C GLY A 298 -6.32 -17.45 15.21
N SER A 299 -7.52 -16.91 15.01
CA SER A 299 -7.91 -16.18 13.79
C SER A 299 -7.09 -14.91 13.60
N ALA A 300 -6.93 -14.10 14.66
CA ALA A 300 -6.13 -12.87 14.61
C ALA A 300 -4.66 -13.18 14.26
N PHE A 301 -4.06 -14.19 14.89
CA PHE A 301 -2.72 -14.66 14.55
C PHE A 301 -2.65 -15.14 13.09
N GLY A 302 -3.59 -15.99 12.66
CA GLY A 302 -3.68 -16.49 11.30
C GLY A 302 -3.77 -15.38 10.26
N PHE A 303 -4.56 -14.34 10.52
CA PHE A 303 -4.69 -13.18 9.62
C PHE A 303 -3.36 -12.44 9.43
N THR A 304 -2.60 -12.25 10.51
CA THR A 304 -1.28 -11.59 10.42
C THR A 304 -0.25 -12.44 9.67
N VAL A 305 -0.25 -13.77 9.88
CA VAL A 305 0.65 -14.69 9.17
C VAL A 305 0.29 -14.75 7.68
N MET A 306 -0.99 -14.89 7.37
CA MET A 306 -1.49 -14.87 5.99
C MET A 306 -1.12 -13.57 5.29
N GLY A 307 -1.28 -12.42 5.95
CA GLY A 307 -0.90 -11.12 5.40
C GLY A 307 0.59 -11.04 5.03
N ARG A 308 1.49 -11.55 5.88
CA ARG A 308 2.93 -11.58 5.60
C ARG A 308 3.29 -12.52 4.44
N ILE A 309 2.69 -13.71 4.41
CA ILE A 309 2.91 -14.69 3.32
C ILE A 309 2.34 -14.16 2.00
N ALA A 310 1.17 -13.54 2.02
CA ALA A 310 0.56 -12.94 0.84
C ALA A 310 1.41 -11.80 0.28
N LEU A 311 1.98 -10.94 1.15
CA LEU A 311 2.92 -9.91 0.71
C LEU A 311 4.17 -10.50 0.07
N LEU A 312 4.72 -11.59 0.66
CA LEU A 312 5.86 -12.30 0.10
C LEU A 312 5.54 -12.91 -1.27
N ALA A 313 4.39 -13.59 -1.38
CA ALA A 313 3.90 -14.16 -2.63
C ALA A 313 3.73 -13.09 -3.71
N ALA A 314 3.12 -11.95 -3.38
CA ALA A 314 2.96 -10.83 -4.30
C ALA A 314 4.32 -10.29 -4.80
N ARG A 315 5.37 -10.31 -3.97
CA ARG A 315 6.73 -9.93 -4.42
C ARG A 315 7.35 -10.98 -5.35
N PHE A 316 7.11 -12.27 -5.12
CA PHE A 316 7.53 -13.33 -6.05
C PHE A 316 6.76 -13.31 -7.36
N GLU A 317 5.44 -13.06 -7.33
CA GLU A 317 4.63 -12.86 -8.53
C GLU A 317 5.17 -11.68 -9.35
N PHE A 318 5.46 -10.55 -8.73
CA PHE A 318 6.09 -9.43 -9.41
C PHE A 318 7.43 -9.82 -10.06
N LEU A 319 8.29 -10.56 -9.35
CA LEU A 319 9.60 -10.95 -9.86
C LEU A 319 9.51 -11.95 -11.03
N PHE A 320 8.68 -12.98 -10.90
CA PHE A 320 8.59 -14.08 -11.87
C PHE A 320 7.63 -13.79 -13.02
N ILE A 321 6.52 -13.11 -12.74
CA ILE A 321 5.51 -12.78 -13.73
C ILE A 321 5.84 -11.43 -14.33
N ASP A 322 5.95 -10.33 -13.59
CA ASP A 322 6.05 -9.00 -14.23
C ASP A 322 7.44 -8.67 -14.76
N TRP A 323 8.49 -9.06 -14.04
CA TRP A 323 9.87 -8.76 -14.42
C TRP A 323 10.52 -9.84 -15.30
N LEU A 324 10.60 -11.10 -14.81
CA LEU A 324 11.34 -12.18 -15.47
C LEU A 324 10.52 -12.92 -16.55
N TRP A 325 9.19 -12.78 -16.54
CA TRP A 325 8.27 -13.45 -17.47
C TRP A 325 8.46 -14.98 -17.53
N LEU A 326 8.87 -15.58 -16.42
CA LEU A 326 9.10 -17.02 -16.31
C LEU A 326 7.78 -17.81 -16.31
N ILE A 327 6.71 -17.17 -15.80
CA ILE A 327 5.38 -17.76 -15.69
C ILE A 327 4.39 -16.80 -16.35
N ASP A 328 3.61 -17.29 -17.32
CA ASP A 328 2.53 -16.56 -17.97
C ASP A 328 1.19 -17.25 -17.69
N PRO A 329 0.51 -16.92 -16.58
CA PRO A 329 -0.76 -17.55 -16.23
C PRO A 329 -1.92 -17.08 -17.12
N LYS A 330 -1.77 -15.97 -17.85
CA LYS A 330 -2.83 -15.40 -18.70
C LYS A 330 -2.68 -15.78 -20.18
N GLY A 331 -1.55 -16.37 -20.56
CA GLY A 331 -1.26 -16.79 -21.94
C GLY A 331 -1.14 -15.63 -22.94
N GLU A 332 -1.07 -14.39 -22.45
CA GLU A 332 -1.13 -13.18 -23.26
C GLU A 332 0.23 -12.83 -23.91
N ARG A 333 1.32 -13.48 -23.50
CA ARG A 333 2.70 -13.13 -23.91
C ARG A 333 3.24 -13.98 -25.05
N GLY A 334 2.46 -14.97 -25.53
CA GLY A 334 2.83 -15.77 -26.71
C GLY A 334 4.10 -16.61 -26.53
N MET A 335 4.53 -16.88 -25.30
CA MET A 335 5.69 -17.72 -25.03
C MET A 335 5.34 -19.20 -25.22
N LYS A 336 5.59 -19.73 -26.43
CA LYS A 336 5.75 -21.18 -26.66
C LYS A 336 7.08 -21.71 -26.08
N VAL A 337 7.60 -21.13 -25.00
CA VAL A 337 8.98 -21.41 -24.53
C VAL A 337 9.05 -22.66 -23.63
N VAL A 338 7.94 -23.05 -23.00
CA VAL A 338 7.91 -24.28 -22.18
C VAL A 338 8.03 -25.54 -23.06
N ALA A 339 7.70 -25.48 -24.35
CA ALA A 339 7.89 -26.60 -25.27
C ALA A 339 9.37 -26.82 -25.67
N THR A 340 10.15 -25.75 -25.83
CA THR A 340 11.52 -25.84 -26.38
C THR A 340 12.57 -26.27 -25.34
N LEU A 341 12.38 -25.92 -24.07
CA LEU A 341 13.30 -26.38 -23.01
C LEU A 341 13.10 -27.86 -22.66
N VAL A 342 11.88 -28.40 -22.83
CA VAL A 342 11.61 -29.83 -22.64
C VAL A 342 12.07 -30.64 -23.86
N SER A 343 11.90 -30.13 -25.10
CA SER A 343 12.38 -30.85 -26.30
C SER A 343 13.90 -30.97 -26.35
N CYS A 344 14.66 -29.92 -25.98
CA CYS A 344 16.12 -29.99 -25.95
C CYS A 344 16.69 -30.97 -24.90
N ILE A 345 15.93 -31.28 -23.83
CA ILE A 345 16.36 -32.24 -22.81
C ILE A 345 16.01 -33.67 -23.24
N VAL A 346 14.93 -33.87 -24.00
CA VAL A 346 14.53 -35.19 -24.54
C VAL A 346 15.38 -35.60 -25.75
N ASP A 347 15.87 -34.66 -26.55
CA ASP A 347 16.75 -34.95 -27.70
C ASP A 347 18.23 -35.17 -27.32
N MET A 348 18.60 -35.06 -26.03
CA MET A 348 19.97 -35.31 -25.52
C MET A 348 20.12 -36.60 -24.70
N THR A 349 19.11 -37.47 -24.67
CA THR A 349 19.15 -38.82 -24.07
C THR A 349 18.84 -39.88 -25.12
#